data_AF-A0A1H8GY20-F1
#
_entry.id   AF-A0A1H8GY20-F1
#
_cell.length_a   1.000
_cell.length_b   1.000
_cell.length_c   1.000
_cell.angle_alpha   90.00
_cell.angle_beta   90.00
_cell.angle_gamma   90.00
#
_symmetry.space_group_name_H-M   'P 1'
#
loop_
_entity.id
_entity.type
_entity.pdbx_description
1 polymer ?
#
loop_
_entity_poly.entity_id
_entity_poly.type
_entity_poly.pdbx_seq_one_letter_code
_entity_poly.pdbx_strand_id
1 'polypeptide(L)' 'MDTRESKTPEEEKEHVLSERIPEDFETSQPQQQPEAKKSANGLHKMLPLIIVIMGIIVAGIVMLGLGNSGG' A
#
# COMPACT_ATOMS: atom_id res chain seq x y z
N MET A 1 19.72 23.20 -1.69
CA MET A 1 18.64 24.04 -1.15
C MET A 1 19.33 25.12 -0.32
N ASP A 2 19.41 26.32 -0.85
CA ASP A 2 20.08 27.45 -0.19
C ASP A 2 19.20 27.96 0.96
N THR A 3 19.53 27.59 2.20
CA THR A 3 18.82 28.01 3.41
C THR A 3 19.22 29.43 3.87
N ARG A 4 19.65 30.29 2.93
CA ARG A 4 20.14 31.65 3.23
C ARG A 4 19.04 32.71 3.17
N GLU A 5 17.81 32.33 2.85
CA GLU A 5 16.61 33.15 3.10
C GLU A 5 15.98 32.69 4.43
N SER A 6 16.71 32.95 5.52
CA SER A 6 16.20 32.71 6.87
C SER A 6 15.06 33.68 7.12
N LYS A 7 13.84 33.13 7.11
CA LYS A 7 12.60 33.81 7.47
C LYS A 7 12.79 34.64 8.74
N THR A 8 12.17 35.81 8.77
CA THR A 8 12.24 36.71 9.94
C THR A 8 11.67 35.99 11.18
N PRO A 9 12.10 36.33 12.41
CA PRO A 9 11.62 35.67 13.64
C PRO A 9 10.09 35.67 13.79
N GLU A 10 9.44 36.69 13.22
CA GLU A 10 7.99 36.83 13.14
C GLU A 10 7.36 35.78 12.20
N GLU A 11 8.00 35.55 11.05
CA GLU A 11 7.58 34.60 10.02
C GLU A 11 7.85 33.14 10.44
N GLU A 12 8.90 32.90 11.24
CA GLU A 12 9.14 31.61 11.90
C GLU A 12 8.06 31.30 12.96
N LYS A 13 7.65 32.30 13.75
CA LYS A 13 6.56 32.15 14.72
C LYS A 13 5.22 31.85 14.05
N GLU A 14 4.92 32.56 12.97
CA GLU A 14 3.71 32.34 12.18
C GLU A 14 3.70 30.93 11.54
N HIS A 15 4.86 30.47 11.06
CA HIS A 15 5.04 29.12 10.57
C HIS A 15 4.76 28.07 11.65
N VAL A 16 5.38 28.22 12.83
CA VAL A 16 5.17 27.28 13.96
C VAL A 16 3.71 27.29 14.45
N LEU A 17 3.04 28.45 14.43
CA LEU A 17 1.62 28.54 14.78
C LEU A 17 0.74 27.85 13.73
N SER A 18 1.06 28.01 12.44
CA SER A 18 0.34 27.37 11.35
C SER A 18 0.56 25.84 11.30
N GLU A 19 1.76 25.35 11.61
CA GLU A 19 2.07 23.91 11.72
C GLU A 19 1.44 23.26 12.95
N ARG A 20 1.22 24.02 14.03
CA ARG A 20 0.56 23.52 15.25
C ARG A 20 -0.95 23.32 15.08
N ILE A 21 -1.55 23.98 14.09
CA ILE A 21 -2.94 23.74 13.71
C ILE A 21 -2.90 22.48 12.83
N PRO A 22 -3.47 21.35 13.26
CA PRO A 22 -3.54 20.15 12.43
C PRO A 22 -4.17 20.51 11.08
N GLU A 23 -3.73 19.88 9.99
CA GLU A 23 -4.43 20.05 8.71
C GLU A 23 -5.91 19.75 8.92
N ASP A 24 -6.74 20.78 8.73
CA ASP A 24 -8.16 20.71 9.02
C ASP A 24 -8.79 19.70 8.06
N PHE A 25 -9.61 18.76 8.58
CA PHE A 25 -10.12 17.64 7.80
C PHE A 25 -10.88 18.13 6.54
N GLU A 26 -11.52 19.29 6.63
CA GLU A 26 -12.24 19.98 5.56
C GLU A 26 -11.36 20.49 4.40
N THR A 27 -10.09 20.80 4.66
CA THR A 27 -9.13 21.31 3.65
C THR A 27 -8.07 20.28 3.27
N SER A 28 -7.88 19.26 4.11
CA SER A 28 -6.94 18.19 3.86
C SER A 28 -7.29 17.46 2.56
N GLN A 29 -6.27 17.18 1.75
CA GLN A 29 -6.42 16.43 0.51
C GLN A 29 -5.68 15.09 0.64
N PRO A 30 -6.13 14.19 1.53
CA PRO A 30 -5.42 12.93 1.84
C PRO A 30 -5.26 12.05 0.60
N GLN A 31 -6.18 12.14 -0.37
CA GLN A 31 -6.11 11.42 -1.64
C GLN A 31 -4.94 11.86 -2.54
N GLN A 32 -4.44 13.09 -2.36
CA GLN A 32 -3.31 13.59 -3.13
C GLN A 32 -1.95 13.16 -2.56
N GLN A 33 -1.93 12.62 -1.34
CA GLN A 33 -0.71 12.18 -0.68
C GLN A 33 -0.05 11.04 -1.48
N PRO A 34 1.30 11.01 -1.54
CA PRO A 34 2.04 9.94 -2.20
C PRO A 34 1.67 8.54 -1.71
N GLU A 35 1.38 8.40 -0.42
CA GLU A 35 0.99 7.14 0.23
C GLU A 35 -0.39 6.65 -0.25
N ALA A 36 -1.34 7.56 -0.46
CA ALA A 36 -2.67 7.24 -0.99
C ALA A 36 -2.61 6.81 -2.47
N LYS A 37 -1.63 7.31 -3.22
CA LYS A 37 -1.37 6.92 -4.62
C LYS A 37 -0.64 5.59 -4.74
N LYS A 38 -0.17 5.02 -3.62
CA LYS A 38 0.53 3.73 -3.61
C LYS A 38 -0.45 2.62 -4.01
N SER A 39 -0.26 2.07 -5.20
CA SER A 39 -0.94 0.85 -5.63
C SER A 39 -0.73 -0.27 -4.61
N ALA A 40 -1.80 -0.98 -4.26
CA ALA A 40 -1.75 -2.22 -3.50
C ALA A 40 -1.00 -3.28 -4.31
N ASN A 41 0.32 -3.33 -4.17
CA ASN A 41 1.18 -4.13 -5.04
C ASN A 41 1.45 -5.54 -4.50
N GLY A 42 1.55 -6.48 -5.45
CA GLY A 42 2.16 -7.80 -5.30
C GLY A 42 1.25 -8.85 -4.68
N LEU A 43 0.99 -8.75 -3.38
CA LEU A 43 0.45 -9.87 -2.62
C LEU A 43 -0.99 -10.23 -3.02
N HIS A 44 -1.86 -9.23 -3.18
CA HIS A 44 -3.25 -9.45 -3.58
C HIS A 44 -3.39 -10.01 -5.00
N LYS A 45 -2.44 -9.73 -5.89
CA LYS A 45 -2.43 -10.30 -7.25
C LYS A 45 -1.87 -11.72 -7.28
N MET A 46 -0.97 -12.06 -6.36
CA MET A 46 -0.40 -13.40 -6.24
C MET A 46 -1.34 -14.40 -5.57
N LEU A 47 -2.19 -13.94 -4.63
CA LEU A 47 -3.08 -14.83 -3.89
C LEU A 47 -4.00 -15.67 -4.80
N PRO A 48 -4.70 -15.11 -5.83
CA PRO A 48 -5.49 -15.90 -6.77
C PRO A 48 -4.64 -16.91 -7.56
N LEU A 49 -3.44 -16.51 -7.98
CA LEU A 49 -2.54 -17.38 -8.74
C LEU A 49 -2.12 -18.61 -7.93
N ILE A 50 -1.76 -18.41 -6.66
CA ILE A 50 -1.38 -19.49 -5.74
C ILE A 50 -2.55 -20.46 -5.53
N ILE A 51 -3.77 -19.95 -5.38
CA ILE A 51 -4.98 -20.76 -5.22
C ILE A 51 -5.21 -21.65 -6.44
N VAL A 52 -5.07 -21.10 -7.65
CA VAL A 52 -5.21 -21.87 -8.90
C VAL A 52 -4.15 -22.96 -9.00
N ILE A 53 -2.89 -22.64 -8.72
CA ILE A 53 -1.78 -23.62 -8.76
C ILE A 53 -2.01 -24.74 -7.76
N MET A 54 -2.42 -24.42 -6.53
CA MET A 54 -2.76 -25.45 -5.54
C MET A 54 -3.93 -26.32 -5.97
N GLY A 55 -4.97 -25.74 -6.56
CA GLY A 55 -6.10 -26.49 -7.09
C GLY A 55 -5.67 -27.54 -8.13
N ILE A 56 -4.77 -27.17 -9.05
CA ILE A 56 -4.23 -28.08 -10.07
C ILE A 56 -3.41 -29.20 -9.43
N ILE A 57 -2.54 -28.88 -8.47
CA ILE A 57 -1.70 -29.87 -7.80
C ILE A 57 -2.56 -30.88 -7.05
N VAL A 58 -3.54 -30.41 -6.27
CA VAL A 58 -4.46 -31.29 -5.53
C VAL A 58 -5.27 -32.17 -6.50
N ALA A 59 -5.82 -31.58 -7.56
CA ALA A 59 -6.55 -32.35 -8.58
C ALA A 59 -5.67 -33.41 -9.25
N GLY A 60 -4.41 -33.08 -9.57
CA GLY A 60 -3.44 -34.01 -10.13
C GLY A 60 -3.12 -35.16 -9.17
N ILE A 61 -2.88 -34.87 -7.89
CA ILE A 61 -2.63 -35.90 -6.86
C ILE A 61 -3.86 -36.81 -6.71
N VAL A 62 -5.06 -36.25 -6.68
CA VAL A 62 -6.31 -37.03 -6.56
C VAL A 62 -6.50 -37.92 -7.80
N MET A 63 -6.30 -37.40 -9.01
CA MET A 63 -6.41 -38.20 -10.24
C MET A 63 -5.38 -39.32 -10.31
N LEU A 64 -4.12 -39.05 -9.97
CA LEU A 64 -3.05 -40.04 -9.99
C LEU A 64 -3.23 -41.09 -8.86
N GLY A 65 -3.67 -40.66 -7.68
CA GLY A 65 -3.91 -41.54 -6.53
C GLY A 65 -5.11 -42.47 -6.72
N LEU A 66 -6.24 -41.97 -7.25
CA LEU A 66 -7.41 -42.78 -7.57
C LEU A 66 -7.18 -43.68 -8.80
N GLY A 67 -6.36 -43.24 -9.76
CA GLY A 67 -5.99 -44.06 -10.92
C GLY A 67 -5.07 -45.24 -10.59
N ASN A 68 -4.30 -45.14 -9.49
CA ASN A 68 -3.32 -46.16 -9.08
C ASN A 68 -3.90 -47.21 -8.11
N SER A 69 -5.12 -47.04 -7.60
CA SER A 69 -5.78 -48.01 -6.71
C SER A 69 -6.79 -48.93 -7.42
N GLY A 70 -6.83 -48.90 -8.76
CA GLY A 70 -7.77 -49.65 -9.59
C GLY A 70 -7.18 -50.86 -10.34
N GLY A 71 -6.12 -51.48 -9.81
CA GLY A 71 -5.47 -52.67 -10.38
C GLY A 71 -5.12 -53.70 -9.33
#